data_AF-A0A2P5KXN6-F1
#
_entry.id   AF-A0A2P5KXN6-F1
#
_cell.length_a   1.000
_cell.length_b   1.000
_cell.length_c   1.000
_cell.angle_alpha   90.00
_cell.angle_beta   90.00
_cell.angle_gamma   90.00
#
_symmetry.space_group_name_H-M   'P 1'
#
loop_
_entity.id
_entity.type
_entity.pdbx_description
1 polymer ?
#
loop_
_entity_poly.entity_id
_entity_poly.type
_entity_poly.pdbx_seq_one_letter_code
_entity_poly.pdbx_strand_id
1 'polypeptide(L)'
;MNAVVVRKEEKEAKLQAFVSAHLAACSVPGQGTVATNAMLLVARSVDSPLVKAVKSLAAEIEACGVTVFAILTPDAEAGAAPVASLAPAWTIRCLADVRFRDAHEQLLLGPATSWIGDCMRRDPSKRDAFESYADACPVTADNARKSFWRLWNAAKPLGEIAARVTTDTAAASAVAAAHAENPSDHTNGPSALTRQ
;
A
#
# COMPACT_ATOMS: atom_id res chain seq x y z
N MET A 1 13.76 -15.35 -18.75
CA MET A 1 13.60 -14.16 -17.88
C MET A 1 14.77 -14.16 -16.92
N ASN A 2 15.67 -13.17 -17.02
CA ASN A 2 16.80 -13.05 -16.09
C ASN A 2 16.35 -12.19 -14.92
N ALA A 3 16.29 -12.76 -13.72
CA ALA A 3 16.05 -11.99 -12.50
C ALA A 3 17.31 -11.17 -12.19
N VAL A 4 17.17 -9.84 -12.12
CA VAL A 4 18.24 -8.91 -11.78
C VAL A 4 18.00 -8.40 -10.37
N VAL A 5 19.03 -8.45 -9.52
CA VAL A 5 19.02 -7.93 -8.15
C VAL A 5 18.94 -6.40 -8.20
N VAL A 6 18.03 -5.79 -7.43
CA VAL A 6 17.82 -4.33 -7.40
C VAL A 6 17.75 -3.85 -5.96
N ARG A 7 18.55 -2.86 -5.58
CA ARG A 7 18.45 -2.21 -4.25
C ARG A 7 17.17 -1.37 -4.15
N LYS A 8 16.71 -1.07 -2.94
CA LYS A 8 15.48 -0.27 -2.71
C LYS A 8 15.51 1.07 -3.46
N GLU A 9 16.63 1.78 -3.37
CA GLU A 9 16.82 3.09 -4.01
C GLU A 9 16.86 2.94 -5.54
N GLU A 10 17.47 1.88 -6.03
CA GLU A 10 17.49 1.55 -7.46
C GLU A 10 16.08 1.19 -7.98
N LYS A 11 15.25 0.57 -7.14
CA LYS A 11 13.85 0.25 -7.45
C LYS A 11 13.00 1.51 -7.53
N GLU A 12 13.11 2.40 -6.54
CA GLU A 12 12.44 3.71 -6.56
C GLU A 12 12.81 4.49 -7.83
N ALA A 13 14.09 4.55 -8.17
CA ALA A 13 14.57 5.21 -9.39
C ALA A 13 14.06 4.55 -10.69
N LYS A 14 14.04 3.22 -10.77
CA LYS A 14 13.49 2.50 -11.95
C LYS A 14 12.00 2.71 -12.12
N LEU A 15 11.24 2.69 -11.03
CA LEU A 15 9.81 2.99 -11.04
C LEU A 15 9.55 4.43 -11.46
N GLN A 16 10.33 5.38 -10.94
CA GLN A 16 10.24 6.77 -11.35
C GLN A 16 10.51 6.91 -12.85
N ALA A 17 11.62 6.35 -13.36
CA ALA A 17 11.94 6.38 -14.78
C ALA A 17 10.85 5.74 -15.65
N PHE A 18 10.25 4.63 -15.21
CA PHE A 18 9.17 3.95 -15.91
C PHE A 18 7.90 4.83 -16.01
N VAL A 19 7.52 5.50 -14.92
CA VAL A 19 6.37 6.41 -14.90
C VAL A 19 6.65 7.66 -15.74
N SER A 20 7.84 8.27 -15.60
CA SER A 20 8.23 9.46 -16.38
C SER A 20 8.22 9.18 -17.88
N ALA A 21 8.71 8.01 -18.32
CA ALA A 21 8.68 7.63 -19.74
C ALA A 21 7.26 7.56 -20.28
N HIS A 22 6.32 7.02 -19.49
CA HIS A 22 4.91 6.97 -19.87
C HIS A 22 4.28 8.38 -19.95
N LEU A 23 4.50 9.24 -18.95
CA LEU A 23 3.98 10.61 -18.94
C LEU A 23 4.52 11.44 -20.11
N ALA A 24 5.78 11.26 -20.47
CA ALA A 24 6.38 11.89 -21.64
C ALA A 24 5.67 11.45 -22.95
N ALA A 25 5.32 10.17 -23.07
CA ALA A 25 4.57 9.67 -24.22
C ALA A 25 3.14 10.25 -24.30
N CYS A 26 2.49 10.47 -23.16
CA CYS A 26 1.16 11.09 -23.08
C CYS A 26 1.16 12.58 -23.45
N SER A 27 2.32 13.24 -23.42
CA SER A 27 2.45 14.68 -23.68
C SER A 27 2.57 15.04 -25.17
N VAL A 28 2.59 14.05 -26.08
CA VAL A 28 2.73 14.25 -27.53
C VAL A 28 1.36 14.58 -28.16
N PRO A 29 1.15 15.81 -28.70
CA PRO A 29 -0.12 16.18 -29.30
C PRO A 29 -0.41 15.37 -30.57
N GLY A 30 -1.58 14.74 -30.67
CA GLY A 30 -2.08 14.10 -31.90
C GLY A 30 -2.13 12.57 -31.91
N GLN A 31 -1.63 11.87 -30.87
CA GLN A 31 -1.83 10.43 -30.70
C GLN A 31 -2.94 10.13 -29.67
N GLY A 32 -4.18 10.26 -30.11
CA GLY A 32 -5.24 9.32 -29.75
C GLY A 32 -5.82 9.31 -28.33
N THR A 33 -7.08 9.73 -28.28
CA THR A 33 -8.19 9.25 -27.42
C THR A 33 -8.21 9.62 -25.94
N VAL A 34 -9.37 10.15 -25.54
CA VAL A 34 -9.91 10.37 -24.18
C VAL A 34 -10.10 9.03 -23.44
N ALA A 35 -9.12 8.15 -23.47
CA ALA A 35 -9.11 6.93 -22.68
C ALA A 35 -8.67 7.32 -21.28
N THR A 36 -9.62 7.74 -20.44
CA THR A 36 -9.50 7.96 -18.98
C THR A 36 -8.07 7.88 -18.48
N ASN A 37 -7.37 9.02 -18.47
CA ASN A 37 -5.99 9.17 -17.98
C ASN A 37 -5.96 8.81 -16.50
N ALA A 38 -5.90 7.52 -16.20
CA ALA A 38 -6.03 6.99 -14.86
C ALA A 38 -4.85 6.06 -14.60
N MET A 39 -4.10 6.39 -13.56
CA MET A 39 -3.07 5.54 -13.00
C MET A 39 -3.69 4.68 -11.89
N LEU A 40 -3.50 3.36 -11.95
CA LEU A 40 -4.06 2.43 -10.97
C LEU A 40 -2.92 1.80 -10.16
N LEU A 41 -2.98 1.87 -8.83
CA LEU A 41 -1.94 1.39 -7.94
C LEU A 41 -2.49 0.43 -6.89
N VAL A 42 -1.76 -0.65 -6.64
CA VAL A 42 -1.90 -1.48 -5.44
C VAL A 42 -0.54 -1.48 -4.75
N ALA A 43 -0.49 -1.00 -3.52
CA ALA A 43 0.76 -0.92 -2.75
C ALA A 43 0.53 -1.26 -1.27
N ARG A 44 1.60 -1.66 -0.58
CA ARG A 44 1.52 -2.02 0.84
C ARG A 44 1.10 -0.85 1.70
N SER A 45 1.89 0.20 1.65
CA SER A 45 1.77 1.37 2.52
C SER A 45 2.28 2.59 1.77
N VAL A 46 2.17 3.75 2.41
CA VAL A 46 2.73 4.99 1.88
C VAL A 46 4.25 4.99 1.73
N ASP A 47 4.93 4.05 2.41
CA ASP A 47 6.38 3.89 2.37
C ASP A 47 6.86 2.95 1.25
N SER A 48 5.93 2.36 0.50
CA SER A 48 6.24 1.53 -0.65
C SER A 48 7.09 2.30 -1.67
N PRO A 49 8.13 1.67 -2.26
CA PRO A 49 8.89 2.25 -3.36
C PRO A 49 8.02 2.76 -4.51
N LEU A 50 6.92 2.06 -4.79
CA LEU A 50 5.94 2.48 -5.80
C LEU A 50 5.26 3.80 -5.42
N VAL A 51 4.76 3.90 -4.19
CA VAL A 51 4.07 5.12 -3.74
C VAL A 51 5.02 6.30 -3.72
N LYS A 52 6.27 6.10 -3.29
CA LYS A 52 7.30 7.15 -3.30
C LYS A 52 7.65 7.62 -4.70
N ALA A 53 7.86 6.68 -5.63
CA ALA A 53 8.14 7.01 -7.03
C ALA A 53 7.00 7.83 -7.65
N VAL A 54 5.75 7.42 -7.48
CA VAL A 54 4.59 8.16 -8.03
C VAL A 54 4.41 9.51 -7.34
N LYS A 55 4.60 9.60 -6.02
CA LYS A 55 4.54 10.87 -5.28
C LYS A 55 5.63 11.86 -5.74
N SER A 56 6.82 11.38 -6.11
CA SER A 56 7.91 12.22 -6.60
C SER A 56 7.62 12.88 -7.95
N LEU A 57 6.63 12.37 -8.69
CA LEU A 57 6.21 12.84 -10.02
C LEU A 57 4.84 13.54 -9.99
N ALA A 58 4.41 14.03 -8.83
CA ALA A 58 3.06 14.57 -8.65
C ALA A 58 2.77 15.75 -9.61
N ALA A 59 3.74 16.64 -9.83
CA ALA A 59 3.57 17.80 -10.71
C ALA A 59 3.42 17.39 -12.18
N GLU A 60 4.18 16.39 -12.63
CA GLU A 60 4.12 15.85 -13.99
C GLU A 60 2.81 15.09 -14.23
N ILE A 61 2.37 14.32 -13.24
CA ILE A 61 1.07 13.61 -13.27
C ILE A 61 -0.08 14.63 -13.39
N GLU A 62 -0.03 15.70 -12.60
CA GLU A 62 -1.01 16.80 -12.65
C GLU A 62 -0.98 17.51 -14.00
N ALA A 63 0.20 17.85 -14.52
CA ALA A 63 0.37 18.48 -15.83
C ALA A 63 -0.16 17.63 -16.99
N CYS A 64 -0.07 16.30 -16.89
CA CYS A 64 -0.66 15.36 -17.85
C CYS A 64 -2.17 15.11 -17.63
N GLY A 65 -2.79 15.70 -16.60
CA GLY A 65 -4.20 15.49 -16.26
C GLY A 65 -4.52 14.04 -15.90
N VAL A 66 -3.57 13.32 -15.27
CA VAL A 66 -3.73 11.92 -14.89
C VAL A 66 -4.31 11.82 -13.47
N THR A 67 -5.43 11.13 -13.33
CA THR A 67 -6.02 10.81 -12.02
C THR A 67 -5.38 9.57 -11.43
N VAL A 68 -5.06 9.60 -10.13
CA VAL A 68 -4.45 8.46 -9.43
C VAL A 68 -5.49 7.75 -8.58
N PHE A 69 -5.66 6.44 -8.79
CA PHE A 69 -6.46 5.55 -7.94
C PHE A 69 -5.53 4.57 -7.22
N ALA A 70 -5.55 4.57 -5.89
CA ALA A 70 -4.67 3.74 -5.09
C ALA A 70 -5.44 2.84 -4.11
N ILE A 71 -5.02 1.58 -4.04
CA ILE A 71 -5.40 0.64 -2.99
C ILE A 71 -4.19 0.45 -2.08
N LEU A 72 -4.36 0.79 -0.80
CA LEU A 72 -3.33 0.63 0.22
C LEU A 72 -3.75 -0.39 1.29
N THR A 73 -2.79 -0.99 1.96
CA THR A 73 -3.02 -1.90 3.09
C THR A 73 -2.39 -1.31 4.35
N PRO A 74 -3.02 -0.28 4.97
CA PRO A 74 -2.41 0.46 6.06
C PRO A 74 -1.95 -0.47 7.19
N ASP A 75 -0.83 -0.11 7.80
CA ASP A 75 -0.40 -0.79 9.01
C ASP A 75 -1.40 -0.50 10.13
N ALA A 76 -1.75 -1.53 10.89
CA ALA A 76 -2.71 -1.40 11.99
C ALA A 76 -2.16 -0.44 13.06
N GLU A 77 -0.85 -0.49 13.28
CA GLU A 77 -0.14 0.34 14.26
C GLU A 77 0.05 1.80 13.81
N ALA A 78 0.21 2.04 12.50
CA ALA A 78 0.44 3.38 11.95
C ALA A 78 -0.87 4.20 11.76
N GLY A 79 -2.01 3.52 11.80
CA GLY A 79 -3.33 4.14 11.62
C GLY A 79 -3.55 4.74 10.22
N ALA A 80 -4.59 5.58 10.10
CA ALA A 80 -5.02 6.14 8.82
C ALA A 80 -4.30 7.45 8.42
N ALA A 81 -3.59 8.11 9.34
CA ALA A 81 -3.01 9.44 9.13
C ALA A 81 -1.98 9.50 7.98
N PRO A 82 -1.05 8.54 7.84
CA PRO A 82 -0.10 8.56 6.72
C PRO A 82 -0.81 8.47 5.36
N VAL A 83 -1.85 7.64 5.27
CA VAL A 83 -2.65 7.47 4.04
C VAL A 83 -3.46 8.73 3.72
N ALA A 84 -4.00 9.40 4.75
CA ALA A 84 -4.75 10.65 4.58
C ALA A 84 -3.95 11.77 3.92
N SER A 85 -2.62 11.77 4.10
CA SER A 85 -1.74 12.77 3.45
C SER A 85 -1.72 12.69 1.92
N LEU A 86 -2.12 11.56 1.33
CA LEU A 86 -2.16 11.35 -0.12
C LEU A 86 -3.54 11.65 -0.73
N ALA A 87 -4.60 11.66 0.09
CA ALA A 87 -5.98 11.81 -0.35
C ALA A 87 -6.32 13.13 -1.08
N PRO A 88 -5.62 14.28 -0.85
CA PRO A 88 -5.89 15.49 -1.62
C PRO A 88 -5.60 15.35 -3.12
N ALA A 89 -4.63 14.51 -3.48
CA ALA A 89 -4.23 14.31 -4.87
C ALA A 89 -4.78 13.00 -5.45
N TRP A 90 -5.02 11.99 -4.62
CA TRP A 90 -5.32 10.62 -5.07
C TRP A 90 -6.67 10.13 -4.54
N THR A 91 -7.35 9.30 -5.34
CA THR A 91 -8.53 8.57 -4.87
C THR A 91 -8.06 7.27 -4.20
N ILE A 92 -8.22 7.16 -2.88
CA ILE A 92 -7.65 6.06 -2.10
C ILE A 92 -8.72 5.18 -1.47
N ARG A 93 -8.55 3.87 -1.61
CA ARG A 93 -9.24 2.86 -0.80
C ARG A 93 -8.24 1.98 -0.07
N CYS A 94 -8.71 1.37 1.00
CA CYS A 94 -7.89 0.57 1.89
C CYS A 94 -8.43 -0.85 2.00
N LEU A 95 -7.53 -1.83 1.93
CA LEU A 95 -7.83 -3.22 2.28
C LEU A 95 -7.45 -3.44 3.75
N ALA A 96 -8.41 -3.90 4.55
CA ALA A 96 -8.20 -4.20 5.97
C ALA A 96 -7.78 -5.67 6.20
N ASP A 97 -7.93 -6.53 5.21
CA ASP A 97 -7.67 -7.96 5.34
C ASP A 97 -6.17 -8.25 5.22
N VAL A 98 -5.63 -8.85 6.28
CA VAL A 98 -4.21 -9.19 6.44
C VAL A 98 -3.68 -10.08 5.31
N ARG A 99 -4.54 -10.88 4.66
CA ARG A 99 -4.14 -11.76 3.55
C ARG A 99 -3.67 -10.97 2.33
N PHE A 100 -4.08 -9.70 2.21
CA PHE A 100 -3.58 -8.84 1.15
C PHE A 100 -2.21 -8.26 1.45
N ARG A 101 -1.66 -8.37 2.67
CA ARG A 101 -0.29 -7.93 2.97
C ARG A 101 0.78 -8.74 2.23
N ASP A 102 0.43 -9.92 1.74
CA ASP A 102 1.29 -10.78 0.91
C ASP A 102 0.98 -10.69 -0.60
N ALA A 103 0.08 -9.78 -1.02
CA ALA A 103 -0.27 -9.60 -2.43
C ALA A 103 0.82 -8.82 -3.16
N HIS A 104 1.06 -9.09 -4.45
CA HIS A 104 2.02 -8.29 -5.22
C HIS A 104 1.57 -6.82 -5.34
N GLU A 105 2.53 -5.90 -5.33
CA GLU A 105 2.30 -4.53 -5.73
C GLU A 105 2.05 -4.46 -7.24
N GLN A 106 1.21 -3.52 -7.65
CA GLN A 106 0.79 -3.36 -9.04
C GLN A 106 0.75 -1.88 -9.40
N LEU A 107 1.19 -1.56 -10.61
CA LEU A 107 1.05 -0.24 -11.22
C LEU A 107 0.50 -0.43 -12.64
N LEU A 108 -0.56 0.31 -12.97
CA LEU A 108 -1.11 0.38 -14.32
C LEU A 108 -1.01 1.82 -14.81
N LEU A 109 -0.30 2.01 -15.91
CA LEU A 109 -0.11 3.32 -16.55
C LEU A 109 -1.03 3.50 -17.76
N GLY A 110 -1.73 2.46 -18.22
CA GLY A 110 -2.63 2.60 -19.35
C GLY A 110 -3.18 1.26 -19.85
N PRO A 111 -3.61 1.19 -21.12
CA PRO A 111 -4.15 -0.05 -21.69
C PRO A 111 -3.08 -1.12 -21.96
N ALA A 112 -1.80 -0.74 -22.04
CA ALA A 112 -0.72 -1.66 -22.42
C ALA A 112 0.50 -1.63 -21.49
N THR A 113 0.57 -0.68 -20.56
CA THR A 113 1.76 -0.47 -19.72
C THR A 113 1.44 -0.77 -18.27
N SER A 114 2.18 -1.71 -17.69
CA SER A 114 1.99 -2.17 -16.33
C SER A 114 3.28 -2.62 -15.66
N TRP A 115 3.28 -2.63 -14.34
CA TRP A 115 4.34 -3.19 -13.52
C TRP A 115 3.75 -4.02 -12.38
N ILE A 116 4.44 -5.11 -12.03
CA ILE A 116 4.11 -5.96 -10.88
C ILE A 116 5.38 -6.18 -10.07
N GLY A 117 5.29 -6.04 -8.74
CA GLY A 117 6.44 -6.22 -7.84
C GLY A 117 6.11 -6.98 -6.56
N ASP A 118 7.10 -7.70 -6.02
CA ASP A 118 6.96 -8.53 -4.81
C ASP A 118 7.39 -7.82 -3.51
N CYS A 119 7.29 -6.49 -3.45
CA CYS A 119 7.69 -5.70 -2.28
C CYS A 119 6.86 -5.96 -1.01
N MET A 120 5.79 -6.75 -1.14
CA MET A 120 4.84 -7.08 -0.09
C MET A 120 5.19 -8.36 0.67
N ARG A 121 5.77 -9.38 0.00
CA ARG A 121 6.00 -10.71 0.64
C ARG A 121 7.30 -10.81 1.42
N ARG A 122 8.23 -9.85 1.29
CA ARG A 122 9.59 -9.96 1.83
C ARG A 122 10.05 -8.64 2.44
N ASP A 123 10.93 -8.75 3.43
CA ASP A 123 11.66 -7.62 4.02
C ASP A 123 12.20 -6.70 2.92
N PRO A 124 11.87 -5.39 2.93
CA PRO A 124 12.33 -4.44 1.91
C PRO A 124 13.86 -4.36 1.76
N SER A 125 14.62 -4.86 2.73
CA SER A 125 16.07 -4.96 2.72
C SER A 125 16.62 -6.27 2.14
N LYS A 126 15.77 -7.27 1.85
CA LYS A 126 16.18 -8.58 1.32
C LYS A 126 16.16 -8.60 -0.21
N ARG A 127 17.19 -9.24 -0.78
CA ARG A 127 17.74 -9.06 -2.14
C ARG A 127 16.91 -9.62 -3.32
N ASP A 128 15.72 -10.19 -3.09
CA ASP A 128 14.96 -10.92 -4.12
C ASP A 128 13.49 -10.45 -4.20
N ALA A 129 13.26 -9.18 -4.53
CA ALA A 129 11.92 -8.74 -4.92
C ALA A 129 11.75 -9.02 -6.43
N PHE A 130 10.86 -9.96 -6.78
CA PHE A 130 10.45 -10.13 -8.17
C PHE A 130 9.88 -8.81 -8.70
N GLU A 131 10.28 -8.41 -9.91
CA GLU A 131 9.75 -7.26 -10.62
C GLU A 131 9.51 -7.62 -12.08
N SER A 132 8.37 -7.20 -12.62
CA SER A 132 8.02 -7.38 -14.02
C SER A 132 7.50 -6.07 -14.58
N TYR A 133 8.34 -5.42 -15.39
CA TYR A 133 7.95 -4.28 -16.21
C TYR A 133 7.39 -4.81 -17.53
N ALA A 134 6.12 -4.55 -17.77
CA ALA A 134 5.44 -4.96 -18.99
C ALA A 134 5.00 -3.70 -19.73
N ASP A 135 5.88 -3.25 -20.63
CA ASP A 135 5.56 -2.20 -21.59
C ASP A 135 5.01 -2.80 -22.89
N ALA A 136 4.13 -2.07 -23.57
CA ALA A 136 3.46 -2.50 -24.79
C ALA A 136 2.83 -3.91 -24.73
N CYS A 137 2.31 -4.32 -23.56
CA CYS A 137 1.71 -5.64 -23.33
C CYS A 137 0.26 -5.53 -22.83
N PRO A 138 -0.72 -5.35 -23.75
CA PRO A 138 -2.13 -5.18 -23.41
C PRO A 138 -2.72 -6.33 -22.58
N VAL A 139 -2.28 -7.56 -22.83
CA VAL A 139 -2.78 -8.74 -22.11
C VAL A 139 -2.42 -8.68 -20.62
N THR A 140 -1.17 -8.33 -20.31
CA THR A 140 -0.73 -8.19 -18.90
C THR A 140 -1.42 -7.01 -18.24
N ALA A 141 -1.53 -5.89 -18.94
CA ALA A 141 -2.20 -4.69 -18.44
C ALA A 141 -3.70 -4.93 -18.18
N ASP A 142 -4.40 -5.65 -19.05
CA ASP A 142 -5.81 -6.01 -18.88
C ASP A 142 -6.03 -6.97 -17.69
N ASN A 143 -5.16 -7.96 -17.51
CA ASN A 143 -5.20 -8.84 -16.34
C ASN A 143 -4.97 -8.07 -15.03
N ALA A 144 -3.97 -7.17 -15.00
CA ALA A 144 -3.71 -6.29 -13.87
C ALA A 144 -4.90 -5.35 -13.58
N ARG A 145 -5.50 -4.78 -14.62
CA ARG A 145 -6.71 -3.93 -14.52
C ARG A 145 -7.90 -4.69 -13.91
N LYS A 146 -8.16 -5.91 -14.38
CA LYS A 146 -9.22 -6.77 -13.84
C LYS A 146 -8.96 -7.11 -12.37
N SER A 147 -7.71 -7.42 -12.01
CA SER A 147 -7.30 -7.65 -10.63
C SER A 147 -7.54 -6.41 -9.76
N PHE A 148 -7.09 -5.24 -10.21
CA PHE A 148 -7.27 -3.97 -9.53
C PHE A 148 -8.74 -3.70 -9.22
N TRP A 149 -9.65 -3.79 -10.20
CA TRP A 149 -11.06 -3.48 -9.97
C TRP A 149 -11.77 -4.47 -9.05
N ARG A 150 -11.36 -5.73 -9.04
CA ARG A 150 -11.85 -6.71 -8.05
C ARG A 150 -11.43 -6.31 -6.63
N LEU A 151 -10.16 -5.93 -6.44
CA LEU A 151 -9.66 -5.44 -5.16
C LEU A 151 -10.33 -4.11 -4.77
N TRP A 152 -10.50 -3.21 -5.72
CA TRP A 152 -11.13 -1.90 -5.52
C TRP A 152 -12.53 -2.05 -4.95
N ASN A 153 -13.31 -3.00 -5.48
CA ASN A 153 -14.67 -3.26 -5.01
C ASN A 153 -14.72 -3.90 -3.62
N ALA A 154 -13.68 -4.64 -3.23
CA ALA A 154 -13.55 -5.19 -1.88
C ALA A 154 -12.98 -4.18 -0.87
N ALA A 155 -12.24 -3.17 -1.34
CA ALA A 155 -11.58 -2.17 -0.51
C ALA A 155 -12.57 -1.14 0.05
N LYS A 156 -12.23 -0.60 1.22
CA LYS A 156 -13.04 0.37 1.95
C LYS A 156 -12.54 1.80 1.71
N PRO A 157 -13.43 2.80 1.64
CA PRO A 157 -13.02 4.20 1.68
C PRO A 157 -12.19 4.51 2.93
N LEU A 158 -11.26 5.47 2.82
CA LEU A 158 -10.37 5.86 3.91
C LEU A 158 -11.12 6.25 5.20
N GLY A 159 -12.26 6.95 5.07
CA GLY A 159 -13.08 7.37 6.23
C GLY A 159 -13.64 6.20 7.05
N GLU A 160 -13.94 5.06 6.42
CA GLU A 160 -14.41 3.86 7.12
C GLU A 160 -13.28 3.16 7.90
N ILE A 161 -12.03 3.27 7.44
CA ILE A 161 -10.87 2.72 8.16
C ILE A 161 -10.51 3.58 9.37
N ALA A 162 -10.54 4.90 9.23
CA ALA A 162 -10.26 5.82 10.34
C ALA A 162 -11.22 5.59 11.51
N ALA A 163 -12.50 5.31 11.23
CA ALA A 163 -13.51 5.00 12.25
C ALA A 163 -13.32 3.62 12.94
N ARG A 164 -12.63 2.68 12.30
CA ARG A 164 -12.29 1.37 12.89
C ARG A 164 -11.09 1.46 13.83
N VAL A 165 -10.04 2.19 13.44
CA VAL A 165 -8.85 2.37 14.29
C VAL A 165 -9.21 3.06 15.61
N THR A 166 -10.11 4.05 15.58
CA THR A 166 -10.58 4.71 16.80
C THR A 166 -11.38 3.79 17.72
N THR A 167 -12.19 2.89 17.16
CA THR A 167 -12.99 1.93 17.94
C THR A 167 -12.14 0.81 18.53
N ASP A 168 -11.16 0.28 17.79
CA ASP A 168 -10.22 -0.74 18.29
C ASP A 168 -9.27 -0.18 19.36
N THR A 169 -8.81 1.07 19.22
CA THR A 169 -7.97 1.74 20.24
C THR A 169 -8.75 1.99 21.53
N ALA A 170 -10.01 2.40 21.43
CA ALA A 170 -10.88 2.58 22.58
C ALA A 170 -11.16 1.25 23.30
N ALA A 171 -11.40 0.17 22.54
CA ALA A 171 -11.58 -1.16 23.10
C ALA A 171 -10.31 -1.69 23.78
N ALA A 172 -9.14 -1.55 23.16
CA ALA A 172 -7.86 -1.94 23.75
C ALA A 172 -7.53 -1.14 25.02
N SER A 173 -7.82 0.17 25.02
CA SER A 173 -7.65 1.02 26.21
C SER A 173 -8.60 0.64 27.35
N ALA A 174 -9.84 0.21 27.04
CA ALA A 174 -10.79 -0.26 28.05
C ALA A 174 -10.36 -1.61 28.66
N VAL A 175 -9.79 -2.51 27.86
CA VAL A 175 -9.25 -3.79 28.34
C VAL A 175 -8.01 -3.57 29.22
N ALA A 176 -7.13 -2.65 28.84
CA ALA A 176 -5.96 -2.28 29.65
C ALA A 176 -6.37 -1.63 30.99
N ALA A 177 -7.38 -0.76 30.99
CA ALA A 177 -7.94 -0.18 32.22
C ALA A 177 -8.56 -1.26 33.13
N ALA A 178 -9.32 -2.20 32.56
CA ALA A 178 -9.92 -3.31 33.31
C ALA A 178 -8.88 -4.30 33.89
N HIS A 179 -7.69 -4.42 33.27
CA HIS A 179 -6.59 -5.23 33.80
C HIS A 179 -5.79 -4.53 34.91
N ALA A 180 -5.74 -3.19 34.89
CA ALA A 180 -5.11 -2.40 35.95
C ALA A 180 -5.94 -2.36 37.26
N GLU A 181 -7.25 -2.63 37.18
CA GLU A 181 -8.16 -2.62 38.33
C GLU A 181 -8.28 -3.95 39.08
N ASN A 182 -7.52 -5.00 38.70
CA ASN A 182 -7.54 -6.28 39.40
C ASN A 182 -6.17 -6.60 40.04
N PRO A 183 -5.80 -5.92 41.15
CA PRO A 183 -4.65 -6.33 41.93
C PRO A 183 -4.96 -7.70 42.56
N SER A 184 -4.26 -8.72 42.09
CA SER A 184 -4.28 -10.07 42.66
C SER A 184 -4.06 -10.01 44.17
N ASP A 185 -5.08 -10.42 44.90
CA ASP A 185 -5.12 -10.60 46.34
C ASP A 185 -4.09 -11.68 46.74
N HIS A 186 -2.89 -11.24 47.11
CA HIS A 186 -1.85 -12.09 47.68
C HIS A 186 -1.53 -11.60 49.09
N THR A 187 -2.30 -12.05 50.07
CA THR A 187 -1.77 -12.19 51.44
C THR A 187 -2.29 -13.45 52.14
N ASN A 188 -1.36 -14.07 52.88
CA ASN A 188 -1.54 -15.07 53.94
C ASN A 188 -1.34 -16.55 53.55
N GLY A 189 -0.07 -16.93 53.38
CA GLY A 189 0.39 -18.28 53.73
C GLY A 189 0.69 -18.36 55.24
N PRO A 190 0.30 -19.44 55.94
CA PRO A 190 0.48 -19.53 57.40
C PRO A 190 1.91 -19.87 57.82
N SER A 191 2.30 -19.23 58.93
CA SER A 191 3.59 -19.28 59.63
C SER A 191 4.14 -20.66 59.98
N ALA A 192 5.47 -20.71 59.98
CA ALA A 192 6.34 -21.82 60.33
C ALA A 192 6.03 -22.48 61.70
N LEU A 193 5.97 -23.81 61.68
CA LEU A 193 6.08 -24.67 62.87
C LEU A 193 7.55 -24.75 63.31
N THR A 194 7.83 -24.25 64.50
CA THR A 194 9.05 -24.56 65.26
C THR A 194 8.74 -25.73 66.18
N ARG A 195 9.54 -26.82 66.15
CA ARG A 195 9.56 -27.84 67.21
C ARG A 195 10.99 -27.97 67.74
N GLN A 196 11.11 -27.82 69.06
CA GLN A 196 12.16 -28.39 69.89
C GLN A 196 11.93 -29.89 70.06
#